data_AF-A0A1Q3MRE9-F1
#
_entry.id   AF-A0A1Q3MRE9-F1
#
_cell.length_a   1.000
_cell.length_b   1.000
_cell.length_c   1.000
_cell.angle_alpha   90.00
_cell.angle_beta   90.00
_cell.angle_gamma   90.00
#
_symmetry.space_group_name_H-M   'P 1'
#
loop_
_entity.id
_entity.type
_entity.pdbx_description
1 polymer ?
#
loop_
_entity_poly.entity_id
_entity_poly.type
_entity_poly.pdbx_seq_one_letter_code
_entity_poly.pdbx_strand_id
1 'polypeptide(L)'
;MSYYLFARTTKAIRGHLSGGFIVNRSIRRSGFTLIELLVVIAIIAILAAILFPVFAQAKEAAKKASAISELKQVNTGMVIYMSDYDDLFPFGISQRTAGSWRYSNLHPFPQDAIVGGGWDSAGVPETVANMWANSTQPYIKNYDLHKPAGMTYIDYVAQAGFTYKPGVLHTSSGIHFNGLLQFLSSSQIEQPSVVPMVWSAGDTALGGYASSKPTLRCDLTSTPGDGNCRFNAGGPAQTGRAAGNQSFFASPSAGKVWEFGKGNLIGRTDTSVKYRRTGFAVLPNLVQDAYSDPYAGVATDGKSFSYYVCDTGGGYQYVCFFRPDRTAPW
;
A
#
# COMPACT_ATOMS: atom_id res chain seq x y z
N MET A 1 -42.01 -23.65 3.95
CA MET A 1 -43.39 -24.10 4.24
C MET A 1 -43.63 -25.38 3.45
N SER A 2 -43.29 -26.53 4.03
CA SER A 2 -43.64 -27.85 3.49
C SER A 2 -43.56 -28.84 4.66
N TYR A 3 -44.72 -29.38 5.02
CA TYR A 3 -44.95 -30.34 6.08
C TYR A 3 -44.83 -31.75 5.51
N TYR A 4 -44.17 -32.69 6.18
CA TYR A 4 -44.60 -34.10 6.18
C TYR A 4 -44.16 -34.81 7.47
N LEU A 5 -45.08 -35.64 7.93
CA LEU A 5 -45.24 -36.28 9.23
C LEU A 5 -44.79 -37.76 9.18
N PHE A 6 -44.30 -38.30 10.31
CA PHE A 6 -44.49 -39.69 10.84
C PHE A 6 -44.01 -40.90 9.97
N ALA A 7 -43.48 -42.03 10.47
CA ALA A 7 -43.55 -42.70 11.77
C ALA A 7 -42.49 -43.81 11.94
N ARG A 8 -42.14 -44.08 13.21
CA ARG A 8 -41.87 -45.37 13.90
C ARG A 8 -41.11 -46.51 13.19
N THR A 9 -40.07 -47.00 13.87
CA THR A 9 -40.02 -48.42 14.32
C THR A 9 -39.22 -48.56 15.62
N THR A 10 -39.85 -49.21 16.60
CA THR A 10 -39.30 -49.66 17.89
C THR A 10 -38.45 -50.91 17.70
N LYS A 11 -37.27 -50.98 18.33
CA LYS A 11 -36.62 -52.27 18.62
C LYS A 11 -36.06 -52.27 20.05
N ALA A 12 -36.73 -53.04 20.90
CA ALA A 12 -36.29 -53.36 22.25
C ALA A 12 -35.16 -54.40 22.18
N ILE A 13 -34.05 -54.15 22.88
CA ILE A 13 -33.05 -55.17 23.21
C ILE A 13 -32.90 -55.17 24.73
N ARG A 14 -33.25 -56.32 25.30
CA ARG A 14 -33.24 -56.64 26.73
C ARG A 14 -31.85 -57.23 27.03
N GLY A 15 -31.01 -56.49 27.76
CA GLY A 15 -29.68 -56.91 28.21
C GLY A 15 -29.65 -57.08 29.72
N HIS A 16 -29.09 -58.19 30.15
CA HIS A 16 -29.17 -58.82 31.47
C HIS A 16 -28.23 -58.16 32.50
N LEU A 17 -28.58 -58.31 33.78
CA LEU A 17 -27.92 -57.75 34.96
C LEU A 17 -26.48 -58.25 35.15
N SER A 18 -25.55 -57.32 35.43
CA SER A 18 -24.36 -57.60 36.24
C SER A 18 -24.14 -56.42 37.17
N GLY A 19 -24.25 -56.69 38.48
CA GLY A 19 -24.04 -55.72 39.54
C GLY A 19 -22.58 -55.31 39.63
N GLY A 20 -22.26 -54.15 39.06
CA GLY A 20 -21.08 -53.38 39.41
C GLY A 20 -21.45 -52.41 40.53
N PHE A 21 -20.84 -52.57 41.70
CA PHE A 21 -20.95 -51.65 42.82
C PHE A 21 -20.35 -50.29 42.42
N ILE A 22 -21.17 -49.36 41.91
CA ILE A 22 -20.76 -47.98 41.68
C ILE A 22 -20.68 -47.32 43.06
N VAL A 23 -19.46 -47.18 43.58
CA VAL A 23 -19.18 -46.26 44.69
C VAL A 23 -19.50 -44.86 44.19
N ASN A 24 -20.71 -44.37 44.46
CA ASN A 24 -21.11 -43.01 44.21
C ASN A 24 -20.34 -42.12 45.20
N ARG A 25 -19.14 -41.68 44.80
CA ARG A 25 -18.38 -40.67 45.54
C ARG A 25 -19.22 -39.40 45.50
N SER A 26 -20.03 -39.20 46.55
CA SER A 26 -20.73 -37.95 46.83
C SER A 26 -19.69 -36.83 46.85
N ILE A 27 -19.50 -36.18 45.71
CA ILE A 27 -18.80 -34.90 45.63
C ILE A 27 -19.73 -33.95 46.35
N ARG A 28 -19.44 -33.68 47.64
CA ARG A 28 -20.09 -32.60 48.38
C ARG A 28 -19.97 -31.34 47.53
N ARG A 29 -21.07 -30.89 46.93
CA ARG A 29 -21.10 -29.62 46.21
C ARG A 29 -20.95 -28.53 47.27
N SER A 30 -19.73 -28.02 47.45
CA SER A 30 -19.53 -26.75 48.15
C SER A 30 -20.28 -25.69 47.35
N GLY A 31 -21.29 -25.07 47.96
CA GLY A 31 -22.01 -23.97 47.33
C GLY A 31 -21.07 -22.78 47.17
N PHE A 32 -20.88 -22.33 45.92
CA PHE A 32 -20.13 -21.12 45.62
C PHE A 32 -20.90 -19.91 46.16
N THR A 33 -20.29 -19.07 46.97
CA THR A 33 -20.96 -17.88 47.49
C THR A 33 -20.99 -16.79 46.40
N LEU A 34 -22.04 -15.96 46.38
CA LEU A 34 -22.14 -14.84 45.43
C LEU A 34 -20.96 -13.86 45.55
N ILE A 35 -20.40 -13.71 46.76
CA ILE A 35 -19.28 -12.82 47.04
C ILE A 35 -17.99 -13.36 46.41
N GLU A 36 -17.71 -14.66 46.50
CA GLU A 36 -16.55 -15.27 45.84
C GLU A 36 -16.60 -15.09 44.32
N LEU A 37 -17.78 -15.25 43.72
CA LEU A 37 -17.96 -15.02 42.28
C LEU A 37 -17.71 -13.55 41.92
N LEU A 38 -18.24 -12.63 42.72
CA LEU A 38 -18.16 -11.19 42.48
C LEU A 38 -16.71 -10.67 42.57
N VAL A 39 -15.94 -11.14 43.55
CA VAL A 39 -14.52 -10.74 43.69
C VAL A 39 -13.70 -11.25 42.50
N VAL A 40 -13.94 -12.48 42.04
CA VAL A 40 -13.20 -13.04 40.90
C VAL A 40 -13.47 -12.25 39.61
N ILE A 41 -14.73 -11.95 39.31
CA ILE A 41 -15.04 -11.13 38.12
C ILE A 41 -14.47 -9.71 38.25
N ALA A 42 -14.43 -9.14 39.46
CA ALA A 42 -13.84 -7.82 39.68
C ALA A 42 -12.33 -7.82 39.40
N ILE A 43 -11.60 -8.85 39.86
CA ILE A 43 -10.18 -9.00 39.58
C ILE A 43 -9.94 -9.20 38.08
N ILE A 44 -10.72 -10.08 37.42
CA ILE A 44 -10.62 -10.28 35.97
C ILE A 44 -10.89 -8.97 35.22
N ALA A 45 -11.89 -8.19 35.63
CA ALA A 45 -12.21 -6.91 35.02
C ALA A 45 -11.05 -5.90 35.13
N ILE A 46 -10.39 -5.81 36.29
CA ILE A 46 -9.23 -4.93 36.48
C ILE A 46 -8.05 -5.38 35.60
N LEU A 47 -7.74 -6.68 35.60
CA LEU A 47 -6.66 -7.22 34.77
C LEU A 47 -6.93 -7.00 33.27
N ALA A 48 -8.16 -7.26 32.83
CA ALA A 48 -8.58 -7.06 31.46
C ALA A 48 -8.52 -5.57 31.04
N ALA A 49 -8.92 -4.65 31.94
CA ALA A 49 -8.87 -3.22 31.69
C ALA A 49 -7.45 -2.70 31.42
N ILE A 50 -6.43 -3.28 32.06
CA ILE A 50 -5.02 -2.94 31.82
C ILE A 50 -4.48 -3.69 30.60
N LEU A 51 -4.86 -4.95 30.42
CA LEU A 51 -4.32 -5.80 29.37
C LEU A 51 -4.82 -5.42 27.96
N PHE A 52 -6.10 -5.07 27.80
CA PHE A 52 -6.67 -4.73 26.50
C PHE A 52 -5.99 -3.55 25.78
N PRO A 53 -5.76 -2.38 26.41
CA PRO A 53 -5.09 -1.27 25.72
C PRO A 53 -3.65 -1.61 25.33
N VAL A 54 -2.92 -2.32 26.19
CA VAL A 54 -1.54 -2.76 25.92
C VAL A 54 -1.51 -3.78 24.77
N PHE A 55 -2.43 -4.75 24.78
CA PHE A 55 -2.53 -5.75 23.73
C PHE A 55 -2.86 -5.14 22.36
N ALA A 56 -3.73 -4.12 22.31
CA ALA A 56 -4.04 -3.40 21.08
C ALA A 56 -2.80 -2.71 20.50
N GLN A 57 -2.02 -2.01 21.33
CA GLN A 57 -0.76 -1.37 20.92
C GLN A 57 0.28 -2.39 20.45
N ALA A 58 0.43 -3.51 21.18
CA ALA A 58 1.34 -4.58 20.81
C ALA A 58 0.97 -5.21 19.46
N LYS A 59 -0.32 -5.42 19.19
CA LYS A 59 -0.82 -5.94 17.91
C LYS A 59 -0.56 -4.97 16.76
N GLU A 60 -0.75 -3.67 16.96
CA GLU A 60 -0.42 -2.65 15.95
C GLU A 60 1.09 -2.62 15.67
N ALA A 61 1.92 -2.65 16.71
CA ALA A 61 3.38 -2.70 16.58
C ALA A 61 3.85 -3.94 15.81
N ALA A 62 3.23 -5.11 16.04
CA ALA A 62 3.52 -6.33 15.31
C ALA A 62 3.17 -6.22 13.80
N LYS A 63 1.99 -5.67 13.48
CA LYS A 63 1.60 -5.41 12.08
C LYS A 63 2.57 -4.45 11.40
N LYS A 64 2.95 -3.38 12.09
CA LYS A 64 3.93 -2.40 11.59
C LYS A 64 5.29 -3.05 11.32
N ALA A 65 5.76 -3.93 12.18
CA ALA A 65 7.00 -4.66 11.97
C ALA A 65 6.92 -5.59 10.74
N SER A 66 5.79 -6.27 10.54
CA SER A 66 5.53 -7.08 9.33
C SER A 66 5.55 -6.23 8.06
N ALA A 67 4.80 -5.12 8.06
CA ALA A 67 4.72 -4.19 6.94
C ALA A 67 6.08 -3.57 6.58
N ILE A 68 6.94 -3.29 7.57
CA ILE A 68 8.32 -2.85 7.32
C ILE A 68 9.13 -3.95 6.61
N SER A 69 8.99 -5.19 7.04
CA SER A 69 9.67 -6.34 6.42
C SER A 69 9.21 -6.58 4.99
N GLU A 70 7.89 -6.53 4.76
CA GLU A 70 7.26 -6.67 3.45
C GLU A 70 7.74 -5.56 2.49
N LEU A 71 7.68 -4.30 2.93
CA LEU A 71 8.16 -3.16 2.13
C LEU A 71 9.66 -3.26 1.84
N LYS A 72 10.47 -3.79 2.78
CA LYS A 72 11.90 -4.01 2.57
C LYS A 72 12.17 -5.09 1.53
N GLN A 73 11.35 -6.14 1.47
CA GLN A 73 11.45 -7.18 0.43
C GLN A 73 11.12 -6.59 -0.95
N VAL A 74 10.08 -5.77 -1.06
CA VAL A 74 9.77 -5.04 -2.31
C VAL A 74 10.94 -4.13 -2.70
N ASN A 75 11.46 -3.34 -1.77
CA ASN A 75 12.63 -2.48 -1.98
C ASN A 75 13.85 -3.26 -2.48
N THR A 76 14.09 -4.44 -1.91
CA THR A 76 15.21 -5.30 -2.31
C THR A 76 14.99 -5.87 -3.70
N GLY A 77 13.76 -6.29 -4.04
CA GLY A 77 13.41 -6.74 -5.38
C GLY A 77 13.66 -5.68 -6.46
N MET A 78 13.42 -4.41 -6.15
CA MET A 78 13.73 -3.29 -7.05
C MET A 78 15.24 -3.13 -7.28
N VAL A 79 16.07 -3.31 -6.25
CA VAL A 79 17.54 -3.26 -6.42
C VAL A 79 18.06 -4.45 -7.21
N ILE A 80 17.49 -5.64 -7.03
CA ILE A 80 17.85 -6.80 -7.84
C ILE A 80 17.46 -6.56 -9.30
N TYR A 81 16.27 -6.00 -9.55
CA TYR A 81 15.88 -5.54 -10.89
C TYR A 81 16.93 -4.61 -11.49
N MET A 82 17.34 -3.56 -10.77
CA MET A 82 18.34 -2.61 -11.27
C MET A 82 19.66 -3.29 -11.67
N SER A 83 20.08 -4.32 -10.92
CA SER A 83 21.27 -5.10 -11.25
C SER A 83 21.21 -5.81 -12.61
N ASP A 84 20.02 -6.17 -13.08
CA ASP A 84 19.80 -6.86 -14.36
C ASP A 84 19.53 -5.87 -15.52
N TYR A 85 19.16 -4.63 -15.20
CA TYR A 85 18.73 -3.60 -16.16
C TYR A 85 19.64 -2.36 -16.14
N ASP A 86 20.96 -2.56 -16.20
CA ASP A 86 21.98 -1.51 -16.32
C ASP A 86 21.86 -0.41 -15.25
N ASP A 87 21.54 -0.79 -14.02
CA ASP A 87 21.34 0.08 -12.86
C ASP A 87 20.16 1.06 -12.98
N LEU A 88 19.23 0.84 -13.93
CA LEU A 88 18.09 1.72 -14.14
C LEU A 88 16.89 1.32 -13.27
N PHE A 89 16.26 2.32 -12.64
CA PHE A 89 14.96 2.11 -12.00
C PHE A 89 13.89 1.76 -13.03
N PRO A 90 12.90 0.91 -12.65
CA PRO A 90 11.85 0.50 -13.56
C PRO A 90 10.91 1.64 -13.93
N PHE A 91 10.09 1.37 -14.93
CA PHE A 91 9.15 2.35 -15.48
C PHE A 91 8.06 2.70 -14.49
N GLY A 92 7.91 3.99 -14.18
CA GLY A 92 6.76 4.53 -13.46
C GLY A 92 5.52 4.65 -14.35
N ILE A 93 5.72 4.89 -15.65
CA ILE A 93 4.67 4.97 -16.69
C ILE A 93 5.04 4.15 -17.92
N SER A 94 4.05 3.68 -18.69
CA SER A 94 4.31 2.93 -19.92
C SER A 94 4.37 3.82 -21.18
N GLN A 95 5.13 3.39 -22.19
CA GLN A 95 5.04 3.95 -23.55
C GLN A 95 3.88 3.29 -24.30
N ARG A 96 3.22 4.03 -25.18
CA ARG A 96 2.25 3.48 -26.14
C ARG A 96 2.98 2.95 -27.38
N THR A 97 2.33 2.05 -28.11
CA THR A 97 2.84 1.49 -29.39
C THR A 97 3.25 2.57 -30.40
N ALA A 98 2.59 3.73 -30.37
CA ALA A 98 2.92 4.88 -31.22
C ALA A 98 4.14 5.72 -30.73
N GLY A 99 4.95 5.19 -29.79
CA GLY A 99 6.15 5.85 -29.24
C GLY A 99 5.87 6.98 -28.24
N SER A 100 4.60 7.23 -27.93
CA SER A 100 4.17 8.34 -27.06
C SER A 100 3.88 7.85 -25.64
N TRP A 101 4.11 8.70 -24.62
CA TRP A 101 3.99 8.30 -23.22
C TRP A 101 2.55 8.21 -22.72
N ARG A 102 2.17 7.08 -22.11
CA ARG A 102 0.85 6.94 -21.49
C ARG A 102 0.84 7.71 -20.19
N TYR A 103 0.10 8.82 -20.15
CA TYR A 103 -0.20 9.48 -18.89
C TYR A 103 -1.06 8.55 -18.00
N SER A 104 -0.42 7.89 -17.04
CA SER A 104 -1.03 6.96 -16.12
C SER A 104 -0.20 6.91 -14.83
N ASN A 105 -0.80 7.30 -13.71
CA ASN A 105 -0.25 7.10 -12.36
C ASN A 105 -0.73 5.79 -11.72
N LEU A 106 -1.61 5.05 -12.42
CA LEU A 106 -2.20 3.78 -12.02
C LEU A 106 -2.16 2.81 -13.19
N HIS A 107 -1.68 1.60 -12.97
CA HIS A 107 -1.59 0.57 -14.00
C HIS A 107 -2.08 -0.79 -13.50
N PRO A 108 -2.66 -1.61 -14.38
CA PRO A 108 -3.10 -2.96 -14.03
C PRO A 108 -1.97 -3.77 -13.39
N PHE A 109 -2.30 -4.44 -12.29
CA PHE A 109 -1.41 -5.29 -11.52
C PHE A 109 -2.19 -6.49 -10.97
N PRO A 110 -1.92 -7.72 -11.47
CA PRO A 110 -0.99 -8.07 -12.56
C PRO A 110 -1.38 -7.45 -13.91
N GLN A 111 -0.45 -7.42 -14.88
CA GLN A 111 -0.59 -6.70 -16.16
C GLN A 111 -1.90 -6.99 -16.93
N ASP A 112 -2.42 -8.22 -16.85
CA ASP A 112 -3.59 -8.70 -17.59
C ASP A 112 -4.87 -8.77 -16.74
N ALA A 113 -4.86 -8.21 -15.52
CA ALA A 113 -5.93 -8.37 -14.56
C ALA A 113 -7.24 -7.66 -14.92
N ILE A 114 -7.21 -6.68 -15.82
CA ILE A 114 -8.32 -5.75 -16.07
C ILE A 114 -8.71 -5.76 -17.54
N VAL A 115 -10.02 -5.78 -17.80
CA VAL A 115 -10.65 -5.64 -19.11
C VAL A 115 -11.44 -4.33 -19.15
N GLY A 116 -11.37 -3.63 -20.28
CA GLY A 116 -12.05 -2.35 -20.48
C GLY A 116 -11.14 -1.13 -20.28
N GLY A 117 -11.64 0.05 -20.64
CA GLY A 117 -10.87 1.30 -20.55
C GLY A 117 -9.64 1.38 -21.46
N GLY A 118 -9.51 0.46 -22.42
CA GLY A 118 -8.34 0.34 -23.29
C GLY A 118 -7.11 -0.26 -22.59
N TRP A 119 -7.30 -0.98 -21.48
CA TRP A 119 -6.22 -1.74 -20.81
C TRP A 119 -5.95 -3.09 -21.48
N ASP A 120 -6.95 -3.65 -22.15
CA ASP A 120 -6.94 -4.90 -22.90
C ASP A 120 -6.73 -4.69 -24.41
N SER A 121 -6.51 -3.45 -24.85
CA SER A 121 -6.19 -3.14 -26.25
C SER A 121 -4.84 -3.72 -26.66
N ALA A 122 -4.72 -4.18 -27.91
CA ALA A 122 -3.48 -4.76 -28.42
C ALA A 122 -2.25 -3.85 -28.18
N GLY A 123 -1.16 -4.42 -27.65
CA GLY A 123 0.06 -3.67 -27.32
C GLY A 123 0.03 -2.99 -25.94
N VAL A 124 -1.13 -2.87 -25.28
CA VAL A 124 -1.21 -2.24 -23.96
C VAL A 124 -0.72 -3.16 -22.85
N PRO A 125 -1.16 -4.43 -22.75
CA PRO A 125 -0.66 -5.32 -21.72
C PRO A 125 0.86 -5.47 -21.73
N GLU A 126 1.47 -5.53 -22.90
CA GLU A 126 2.91 -5.61 -23.09
C GLU A 126 3.63 -4.36 -22.59
N THR A 127 3.04 -3.19 -22.76
CA THR A 127 3.62 -1.94 -22.25
C THR A 127 3.42 -1.78 -20.75
N VAL A 128 2.32 -2.32 -20.21
CA VAL A 128 2.03 -2.40 -18.75
C VAL A 128 2.95 -3.40 -18.05
N ALA A 129 3.39 -4.46 -18.74
CA ALA A 129 4.36 -5.44 -18.25
C ALA A 129 5.67 -4.78 -17.79
N ASN A 130 6.08 -3.70 -18.47
CA ASN A 130 7.32 -2.99 -18.18
C ASN A 130 7.22 -2.07 -16.94
N MET A 131 6.01 -1.78 -16.47
CA MET A 131 5.79 -0.89 -15.33
C MET A 131 6.23 -1.54 -14.02
N TRP A 132 6.70 -0.73 -13.08
CA TRP A 132 7.48 -1.16 -11.90
C TRP A 132 6.92 -2.37 -11.17
N ALA A 133 5.60 -2.40 -10.90
CA ALA A 133 5.04 -3.48 -10.11
C ALA A 133 5.08 -4.80 -10.89
N ASN A 134 4.79 -4.78 -12.19
CA ASN A 134 4.83 -5.97 -13.03
C ASN A 134 6.27 -6.41 -13.33
N SER A 135 7.14 -5.47 -13.72
CA SER A 135 8.53 -5.78 -14.11
C SER A 135 9.39 -6.26 -12.94
N THR A 136 9.02 -5.92 -11.70
CA THR A 136 9.72 -6.43 -10.50
C THR A 136 9.15 -7.73 -9.94
N GLN A 137 8.00 -8.22 -10.42
CA GLN A 137 7.43 -9.49 -9.94
C GLN A 137 8.35 -10.70 -10.06
N PRO A 138 9.16 -10.88 -11.13
CA PRO A 138 10.06 -12.03 -11.22
C PRO A 138 11.08 -12.11 -10.07
N TYR A 139 11.41 -10.98 -9.46
CA TYR A 139 12.37 -10.84 -8.36
C TYR A 139 11.71 -11.02 -6.99
N ILE A 140 10.47 -10.51 -6.86
CA ILE A 140 9.71 -10.55 -5.60
C ILE A 140 9.00 -11.91 -5.42
N LYS A 141 8.48 -12.49 -6.51
CA LYS A 141 7.77 -13.78 -6.61
C LYS A 141 6.57 -13.95 -5.67
N ASN A 142 6.08 -12.86 -5.08
CA ASN A 142 4.92 -12.87 -4.21
C ASN A 142 4.14 -11.56 -4.32
N TYR A 143 2.95 -11.65 -4.90
CA TYR A 143 2.04 -10.53 -5.09
C TYR A 143 1.51 -9.94 -3.76
N ASP A 144 1.44 -10.74 -2.70
CA ASP A 144 0.93 -10.28 -1.41
C ASP A 144 1.88 -9.28 -0.73
N LEU A 145 3.18 -9.27 -1.11
CA LEU A 145 4.15 -8.29 -0.61
C LEU A 145 3.82 -6.86 -1.05
N HIS A 146 3.02 -6.68 -2.10
CA HIS A 146 2.55 -5.36 -2.52
C HIS A 146 1.41 -4.80 -1.66
N LYS A 147 0.86 -5.60 -0.74
CA LYS A 147 -0.16 -5.19 0.22
C LYS A 147 0.37 -5.32 1.65
N PRO A 148 1.05 -4.29 2.18
CA PRO A 148 1.52 -4.31 3.54
C PRO A 148 0.41 -4.58 4.57
N ALA A 149 0.77 -5.24 5.67
CA ALA A 149 -0.16 -5.59 6.73
C ALA A 149 -0.91 -4.37 7.31
N GLY A 150 -2.23 -4.47 7.47
CA GLY A 150 -3.05 -3.42 8.11
C GLY A 150 -3.83 -2.53 7.16
N MET A 151 -3.72 -2.75 5.86
CA MET A 151 -4.47 -1.99 4.85
C MET A 151 -5.87 -2.55 4.57
N THR A 152 -6.78 -1.64 4.25
CA THR A 152 -8.14 -1.93 3.81
C THR A 152 -8.17 -2.07 2.28
N TYR A 153 -8.76 -3.16 1.79
CA TYR A 153 -8.92 -3.37 0.36
C TYR A 153 -10.00 -2.44 -0.22
N ILE A 154 -9.70 -1.78 -1.34
CA ILE A 154 -10.65 -1.03 -2.15
C ILE A 154 -10.67 -1.64 -3.55
N ASP A 155 -11.86 -2.00 -4.02
CA ASP A 155 -12.05 -2.45 -5.40
C ASP A 155 -12.08 -1.25 -6.36
N TYR A 156 -10.90 -0.77 -6.74
CA TYR A 156 -10.78 0.40 -7.60
C TYR A 156 -11.21 0.11 -9.05
N VAL A 157 -11.08 -1.14 -9.50
CA VAL A 157 -11.55 -1.59 -10.83
C VAL A 157 -13.05 -1.34 -10.96
N ALA A 158 -13.83 -1.76 -9.97
CA ALA A 158 -15.27 -1.50 -9.94
C ALA A 158 -15.60 0.01 -9.86
N GLN A 159 -14.88 0.77 -9.03
CA GLN A 159 -15.09 2.23 -8.91
C GLN A 159 -14.80 2.99 -10.20
N ALA A 160 -13.82 2.53 -10.98
CA ALA A 160 -13.47 3.11 -12.27
C ALA A 160 -14.36 2.62 -13.42
N GLY A 161 -15.34 1.74 -13.14
CA GLY A 161 -16.26 1.19 -14.15
C GLY A 161 -15.62 0.13 -15.06
N PHE A 162 -14.51 -0.47 -14.64
CA PHE A 162 -13.83 -1.55 -15.35
C PHE A 162 -14.17 -2.91 -14.76
N THR A 163 -13.77 -3.98 -15.42
CA THR A 163 -14.06 -5.36 -14.98
C THR A 163 -12.78 -6.17 -14.91
N TYR A 164 -12.67 -7.06 -13.92
CA TYR A 164 -11.56 -8.01 -13.87
C TYR A 164 -11.66 -9.02 -15.00
N LYS A 165 -10.51 -9.39 -15.58
CA LYS A 165 -10.45 -10.45 -16.59
C LYS A 165 -10.84 -11.80 -15.96
N PRO A 166 -11.87 -12.49 -16.46
CA PRO A 166 -12.27 -13.79 -15.91
C PRO A 166 -11.13 -14.80 -15.97
N GLY A 167 -10.91 -15.53 -14.88
CA GLY A 167 -9.88 -16.58 -14.80
C GLY A 167 -8.45 -16.09 -14.57
N VAL A 168 -8.23 -14.76 -14.46
CA VAL A 168 -6.92 -14.19 -14.10
C VAL A 168 -6.93 -13.83 -12.62
N LEU A 169 -5.89 -14.27 -11.90
CA LEU A 169 -5.66 -13.84 -10.52
C LEU A 169 -5.37 -12.34 -10.50
N HIS A 170 -6.16 -11.59 -9.73
CA HIS A 170 -5.88 -10.20 -9.42
C HIS A 170 -5.33 -10.09 -8.00
N THR A 171 -4.45 -9.12 -7.77
CA THR A 171 -3.97 -8.77 -6.43
C THR A 171 -4.27 -7.31 -6.15
N SER A 172 -3.97 -6.85 -4.93
CA SER A 172 -4.04 -5.45 -4.57
C SER A 172 -2.68 -4.89 -4.25
N SER A 173 -2.42 -3.64 -4.64
CA SER A 173 -1.22 -2.91 -4.21
C SER A 173 -1.59 -1.77 -3.28
N GLY A 174 -0.94 -1.75 -2.12
CA GLY A 174 -0.94 -0.64 -1.18
C GLY A 174 0.42 0.04 -1.09
N ILE A 175 1.23 -0.06 -2.16
CA ILE A 175 2.54 0.59 -2.24
C ILE A 175 2.55 1.53 -3.45
N HIS A 176 3.17 2.69 -3.25
CA HIS A 176 3.47 3.66 -4.29
C HIS A 176 4.96 3.58 -4.63
N PHE A 177 5.30 3.55 -5.91
CA PHE A 177 6.67 3.74 -6.40
C PHE A 177 6.91 5.20 -6.76
N ASN A 178 8.11 5.71 -6.47
CA ASN A 178 8.54 7.05 -6.85
C ASN A 178 8.72 7.18 -8.37
N GLY A 179 7.70 7.66 -9.06
CA GLY A 179 7.69 7.80 -10.52
C GLY A 179 8.72 8.81 -11.05
N LEU A 180 9.31 9.67 -10.22
CA LEU A 180 10.41 10.55 -10.63
C LEU A 180 11.73 9.80 -10.81
N LEU A 181 11.86 8.59 -10.25
CA LEU A 181 13.06 7.76 -10.37
C LEU A 181 13.15 7.03 -11.70
N GLN A 182 12.06 6.90 -12.46
CA GLN A 182 12.07 6.15 -13.70
C GLN A 182 13.20 6.61 -14.63
N PHE A 183 13.92 5.65 -15.23
CA PHE A 183 15.10 5.88 -16.07
C PHE A 183 16.31 6.54 -15.41
N LEU A 184 16.28 6.77 -14.10
CA LEU A 184 17.48 7.17 -13.40
C LEU A 184 18.30 5.95 -13.03
N SER A 185 19.61 6.09 -13.10
CA SER A 185 20.54 5.18 -12.45
C SER A 185 20.65 5.50 -10.96
N SER A 186 21.03 4.53 -10.13
CA SER A 186 21.32 4.76 -8.72
C SER A 186 22.39 5.84 -8.50
N SER A 187 23.34 5.99 -9.45
CA SER A 187 24.39 7.01 -9.40
C SER A 187 23.89 8.44 -9.68
N GLN A 188 22.68 8.57 -10.24
CA GLN A 188 22.05 9.88 -10.48
C GLN A 188 21.23 10.36 -9.27
N ILE A 189 21.18 9.57 -8.20
CA ILE A 189 20.54 9.95 -6.95
C ILE A 189 21.57 10.65 -6.07
N GLU A 190 21.40 11.96 -5.87
CA GLU A 190 22.34 12.80 -5.12
C GLU A 190 22.57 12.27 -3.70
N GLN A 191 21.49 11.84 -3.03
CA GLN A 191 21.58 11.25 -1.70
C GLN A 191 20.62 10.07 -1.51
N PRO A 192 21.10 8.82 -1.68
CA PRO A 192 20.26 7.63 -1.57
C PRO A 192 19.55 7.45 -0.22
N SER A 193 20.12 8.03 0.84
CA SER A 193 19.60 7.92 2.20
C SER A 193 18.41 8.83 2.50
N VAL A 194 17.96 9.68 1.57
CA VAL A 194 16.80 10.56 1.79
C VAL A 194 15.69 10.37 0.77
N VAL A 195 16.03 9.96 -0.46
CA VAL A 195 15.09 9.85 -1.57
C VAL A 195 14.19 8.62 -1.37
N PRO A 196 12.86 8.79 -1.28
CA PRO A 196 11.93 7.67 -1.26
C PRO A 196 11.95 6.93 -2.59
N MET A 197 12.06 5.60 -2.54
CA MET A 197 11.88 4.72 -3.69
C MET A 197 10.47 4.16 -3.73
N VAL A 198 9.99 3.63 -2.60
CA VAL A 198 8.64 3.13 -2.43
C VAL A 198 8.11 3.54 -1.07
N TRP A 199 6.81 3.68 -0.93
CA TRP A 199 6.18 3.92 0.37
C TRP A 199 4.76 3.38 0.39
N SER A 200 4.21 3.23 1.58
CA SER A 200 2.85 2.73 1.74
C SER A 200 1.81 3.75 1.27
N ALA A 201 0.74 3.28 0.65
CA ALA A 201 -0.37 4.07 0.14
C ALA A 201 -1.32 4.57 1.24
N GLY A 202 -0.91 4.50 2.51
CA GLY A 202 -1.71 4.86 3.66
C GLY A 202 -2.50 3.66 4.17
N ASP A 203 -3.78 3.84 4.49
CA ASP A 203 -4.63 2.76 5.04
C ASP A 203 -5.34 1.92 3.98
N THR A 204 -5.03 2.12 2.69
CA THR A 204 -5.76 1.49 1.58
C THR A 204 -4.86 0.76 0.60
N ALA A 205 -5.34 -0.37 0.11
CA ALA A 205 -4.75 -1.13 -0.98
C ALA A 205 -5.73 -1.19 -2.16
N LEU A 206 -5.26 -0.85 -3.35
CA LEU A 206 -6.04 -0.79 -4.57
C LEU A 206 -6.10 -2.17 -5.22
N GLY A 207 -7.29 -2.74 -5.36
CA GLY A 207 -7.52 -3.96 -6.12
C GLY A 207 -7.25 -3.77 -7.61
N GLY A 208 -6.49 -4.69 -8.20
CA GLY A 208 -6.18 -4.73 -9.63
C GLY A 208 -5.18 -3.69 -10.12
N TYR A 209 -4.71 -2.79 -9.25
CA TYR A 209 -3.85 -1.67 -9.66
C TYR A 209 -2.62 -1.56 -8.79
N ALA A 210 -1.51 -1.22 -9.43
CA ALA A 210 -0.35 -0.62 -8.79
C ALA A 210 -0.21 0.84 -9.23
N SER A 211 0.63 1.58 -8.52
CA SER A 211 0.64 3.04 -8.63
C SER A 211 2.04 3.62 -8.57
N SER A 212 2.24 4.67 -9.36
CA SER A 212 3.51 5.38 -9.50
C SER A 212 3.24 6.86 -9.22
N LYS A 213 3.88 7.40 -8.19
CA LYS A 213 3.67 8.75 -7.71
C LYS A 213 4.98 9.30 -7.15
N PRO A 214 5.17 10.62 -7.10
CA PRO A 214 4.66 11.51 -8.12
C PRO A 214 5.00 10.95 -9.50
N THR A 215 4.10 11.12 -10.47
CA THR A 215 4.39 10.70 -11.86
C THR A 215 4.69 11.91 -12.72
N LEU A 216 5.59 11.78 -13.70
CA LEU A 216 5.86 12.84 -14.67
C LEU A 216 4.68 12.97 -15.64
N ARG A 217 4.28 14.22 -15.91
CA ARG A 217 3.28 14.53 -16.93
C ARG A 217 3.92 14.65 -18.32
N CYS A 218 4.18 13.50 -18.92
CA CYS A 218 4.70 13.39 -20.27
C CYS A 218 3.52 13.22 -21.24
N ASP A 219 3.00 14.30 -21.81
CA ASP A 219 1.91 14.18 -22.78
C ASP A 219 2.42 13.72 -24.16
N LEU A 220 1.51 13.11 -24.93
CA LEU A 220 1.81 12.25 -26.08
C LEU A 220 2.37 12.97 -27.32
N THR A 221 2.59 14.29 -27.25
CA THR A 221 3.01 15.11 -28.39
C THR A 221 4.00 16.22 -28.04
N SER A 222 4.35 16.39 -26.76
CA SER A 222 5.32 17.39 -26.34
C SER A 222 6.43 16.79 -25.47
N THR A 223 7.31 16.04 -26.11
CA THR A 223 8.63 15.72 -25.54
C THR A 223 9.69 16.52 -26.29
N PRO A 224 10.13 17.68 -25.77
CA PRO A 224 11.44 18.22 -26.11
C PRO A 224 12.33 18.37 -24.86
N GLY A 225 13.46 17.68 -24.94
CA GLY A 225 14.42 17.33 -23.88
C GLY A 225 14.68 15.83 -24.00
N ASP A 226 15.83 15.43 -24.55
CA ASP A 226 16.34 14.07 -24.89
C ASP A 226 15.38 12.98 -25.47
N GLY A 227 14.08 13.24 -25.58
CA GLY A 227 13.05 12.30 -26.03
C GLY A 227 12.49 11.39 -24.93
N ASN A 228 13.08 11.37 -23.73
CA ASN A 228 12.73 10.40 -22.68
C ASN A 228 11.95 11.06 -21.54
N CYS A 229 10.88 10.39 -21.08
CA CYS A 229 10.07 10.83 -19.95
C CYS A 229 10.81 10.64 -18.62
N ARG A 230 11.88 11.40 -18.38
CA ARG A 230 12.70 11.33 -17.17
C ARG A 230 12.78 12.65 -16.42
N PHE A 231 13.07 12.56 -15.12
CA PHE A 231 13.33 13.72 -14.27
C PHE A 231 14.66 14.38 -14.65
N ASN A 232 14.72 15.71 -14.61
CA ASN A 232 15.91 16.48 -14.93
C ASN A 232 16.46 17.16 -13.66
N ALA A 233 17.57 16.66 -13.13
CA ALA A 233 18.15 17.08 -11.84
C ALA A 233 18.84 18.46 -11.86
N GLY A 234 19.14 19.03 -13.04
CA GLY A 234 19.91 20.28 -13.14
C GLY A 234 19.52 21.18 -14.31
N GLY A 235 18.42 20.89 -14.99
CA GLY A 235 17.95 21.67 -16.14
C GLY A 235 16.44 21.92 -16.10
N PRO A 236 15.91 22.70 -17.06
CA PRO A 236 14.47 22.96 -17.15
C PRO A 236 13.72 21.62 -17.31
N ALA A 237 12.49 21.57 -16.80
CA ALA A 237 11.63 20.41 -16.97
C ALA A 237 11.34 20.13 -18.46
N GLN A 238 10.77 18.96 -18.74
CA GLN A 238 10.25 18.62 -20.06
C GLN A 238 9.38 19.77 -20.60
N THR A 239 9.74 20.30 -21.77
CA THR A 239 9.01 21.42 -22.38
C THR A 239 7.70 20.91 -22.96
N GLY A 240 6.58 21.64 -22.86
CA GLY A 240 5.35 21.10 -23.47
C GLY A 240 4.00 21.72 -23.17
N ARG A 241 3.76 22.32 -22.00
CA ARG A 241 2.52 23.07 -21.76
C ARG A 241 2.70 24.13 -20.69
N ALA A 242 2.24 25.33 -21.01
CA ALA A 242 1.97 26.39 -20.06
C ALA A 242 0.87 25.94 -19.09
N ALA A 243 1.11 26.14 -17.80
CA ALA A 243 0.23 25.93 -16.64
C ALA A 243 0.18 24.52 -16.01
N GLY A 244 0.89 24.39 -14.87
CA GLY A 244 0.49 23.51 -13.76
C GLY A 244 1.32 22.23 -13.57
N ASN A 245 2.05 22.17 -12.45
CA ASN A 245 2.69 21.00 -11.80
C ASN A 245 3.11 19.84 -12.73
N GLN A 246 4.40 19.81 -13.09
CA GLN A 246 5.00 18.81 -13.98
C GLN A 246 5.02 17.40 -13.37
N SER A 247 4.88 17.31 -12.06
CA SER A 247 4.73 16.05 -11.34
C SER A 247 3.34 15.93 -10.72
N PHE A 248 2.64 14.84 -11.00
CA PHE A 248 1.32 14.61 -10.46
C PHE A 248 1.38 13.73 -9.21
N PHE A 249 0.98 14.29 -8.07
CA PHE A 249 0.93 13.60 -6.79
C PHE A 249 -0.49 13.65 -6.25
N ALA A 250 -1.33 12.68 -6.63
CA ALA A 250 -2.66 12.53 -6.05
C ALA A 250 -2.82 11.14 -5.42
N SER A 251 -3.45 11.08 -4.25
CA SER A 251 -3.98 9.81 -3.74
C SER A 251 -5.15 9.37 -4.63
N PRO A 252 -5.25 8.11 -5.06
CA PRO A 252 -6.29 7.63 -5.96
C PRO A 252 -7.46 7.06 -5.13
N SER A 253 -7.23 6.85 -3.83
CA SER A 253 -8.16 6.37 -2.83
C SER A 253 -8.60 7.55 -1.97
N ALA A 254 -9.89 7.55 -1.64
CA ALA A 254 -10.43 8.40 -0.58
C ALA A 254 -9.95 7.97 0.84
N GLY A 255 -8.92 7.12 0.91
CA GLY A 255 -8.30 6.63 2.13
C GLY A 255 -7.43 7.69 2.81
N LYS A 256 -6.96 7.34 4.01
CA LYS A 256 -6.07 8.16 4.81
C LYS A 256 -4.65 8.00 4.32
N VAL A 257 -3.85 9.06 4.45
CA VAL A 257 -2.40 9.00 4.15
C VAL A 257 -1.59 8.22 5.20
N TRP A 258 -2.23 7.90 6.33
CA TRP A 258 -1.61 7.20 7.44
C TRP A 258 -1.99 5.73 7.43
N GLU A 259 -1.00 4.88 7.66
CA GLU A 259 -1.17 3.42 7.80
C GLU A 259 -1.18 3.01 9.27
N PHE A 260 -0.20 3.50 10.04
CA PHE A 260 -0.06 3.23 11.48
C PHE A 260 -0.01 4.55 12.25
N GLY A 261 -0.97 4.75 13.15
CA GLY A 261 -1.17 6.04 13.82
C GLY A 261 -1.30 7.21 12.83
N LYS A 262 -0.40 8.20 12.94
CA LYS A 262 -0.32 9.37 12.04
C LYS A 262 0.95 9.34 11.17
N GLY A 263 1.25 8.19 10.59
CA GLY A 263 2.47 8.01 9.82
C GLY A 263 2.39 6.89 8.81
N ASN A 264 3.46 6.78 8.04
CA ASN A 264 3.58 5.92 6.88
C ASN A 264 4.97 5.27 6.84
N LEU A 265 5.08 4.15 6.13
CA LEU A 265 6.33 3.44 5.92
C LEU A 265 6.97 3.91 4.63
N ILE A 266 8.24 4.32 4.71
CA ILE A 266 8.98 4.85 3.57
C ILE A 266 10.24 4.02 3.39
N GLY A 267 10.33 3.38 2.23
CA GLY A 267 11.53 2.73 1.70
C GLY A 267 12.31 3.71 0.84
N ARG A 268 13.59 3.88 1.15
CA ARG A 268 14.51 4.77 0.43
C ARG A 268 15.30 4.01 -0.63
N THR A 269 15.97 4.75 -1.51
CA THR A 269 16.82 4.17 -2.57
C THR A 269 18.06 3.48 -1.99
N ASP A 270 18.49 3.81 -0.76
CA ASP A 270 19.49 3.04 0.01
C ASP A 270 18.95 1.72 0.60
N THR A 271 17.76 1.28 0.22
CA THR A 271 17.00 0.12 0.74
C THR A 271 16.51 0.25 2.19
N SER A 272 16.84 1.33 2.90
CA SER A 272 16.38 1.50 4.27
C SER A 272 14.87 1.79 4.30
N VAL A 273 14.14 1.02 5.12
CA VAL A 273 12.71 1.22 5.36
C VAL A 273 12.52 1.73 6.77
N LYS A 274 11.87 2.89 6.90
CA LYS A 274 11.60 3.51 8.21
C LYS A 274 10.17 4.02 8.26
N TYR A 275 9.56 3.85 9.43
CA TYR A 275 8.34 4.56 9.76
C TYR A 275 8.64 6.05 9.94
N ARG A 276 7.83 6.88 9.31
CA ARG A 276 7.84 8.32 9.51
C ARG A 276 6.45 8.82 9.81
N ARG A 277 6.35 9.78 10.73
CA ARG A 277 5.13 10.58 10.85
C ARG A 277 4.98 11.44 9.59
N THR A 278 3.77 11.54 9.08
CA THR A 278 3.42 12.30 7.87
C THR A 278 2.10 13.02 8.10
N GLY A 279 1.78 14.05 7.33
CA GLY A 279 0.54 14.81 7.45
C GLY A 279 0.42 15.61 8.75
N PHE A 280 1.51 16.19 9.27
CA PHE A 280 1.47 16.96 10.53
C PHE A 280 0.74 18.31 10.40
N ALA A 281 0.56 18.82 9.17
CA ALA A 281 -0.19 20.05 8.90
C ALA A 281 -1.71 19.81 8.98
N VAL A 282 -2.28 19.92 10.19
CA VAL A 282 -3.73 19.81 10.47
C VAL A 282 -4.43 21.19 10.35
N LEU A 283 -3.92 22.12 9.51
CA LEU A 283 -4.31 23.56 9.33
C LEU A 283 -3.62 24.57 10.28
N PRO A 284 -3.66 25.90 10.02
CA PRO A 284 -3.14 26.64 8.87
C PRO A 284 -1.66 27.07 9.06
N ASN A 285 -0.94 26.54 10.05
CA ASN A 285 0.44 26.94 10.35
C ASN A 285 1.43 25.79 10.11
N LEU A 286 1.74 25.59 8.83
CA LEU A 286 2.99 25.10 8.22
C LEU A 286 3.77 23.99 8.96
N VAL A 287 3.81 22.80 8.34
CA VAL A 287 5.09 22.07 8.31
C VAL A 287 6.02 22.90 7.43
N GLN A 288 6.99 23.60 8.00
CA GLN A 288 7.82 24.56 7.24
C GLN A 288 8.72 23.90 6.19
N ASP A 289 8.98 22.59 6.28
CA ASP A 289 9.93 21.91 5.41
C ASP A 289 9.25 20.91 4.47
N ALA A 290 9.10 21.34 3.21
CA ALA A 290 8.62 20.55 2.08
C ALA A 290 9.43 19.27 1.79
N TYR A 291 10.64 19.17 2.34
CA TYR A 291 11.49 17.99 2.25
C TYR A 291 11.23 17.02 3.40
N SER A 292 10.59 17.42 4.50
CA SER A 292 10.33 16.52 5.62
C SER A 292 9.02 15.72 5.48
N ASP A 293 8.04 16.28 4.77
CA ASP A 293 6.69 15.72 4.59
C ASP A 293 6.18 16.06 3.19
N PRO A 294 5.66 15.10 2.40
CA PRO A 294 5.10 15.39 1.09
C PRO A 294 3.78 16.17 1.15
N TYR A 295 3.06 16.16 2.27
CA TYR A 295 1.73 16.75 2.39
C TYR A 295 1.78 18.15 3.00
N ALA A 296 1.23 19.13 2.28
CA ALA A 296 1.04 20.50 2.79
C ALA A 296 -0.23 20.66 3.61
N GLY A 297 -1.18 19.73 3.48
CA GLY A 297 -2.41 19.72 4.25
C GLY A 297 -3.07 18.35 4.29
N VAL A 298 -3.37 17.91 5.52
CA VAL A 298 -4.12 16.67 5.79
C VAL A 298 -5.25 17.00 6.75
N ALA A 299 -6.47 16.61 6.38
CA ALA A 299 -7.66 16.81 7.19
C ALA A 299 -7.60 15.94 8.46
N THR A 300 -8.45 16.25 9.45
CA THR A 300 -8.51 15.53 10.74
C THR A 300 -8.88 14.05 10.58
N ASP A 301 -9.57 13.71 9.50
CA ASP A 301 -9.91 12.34 9.13
C ASP A 301 -8.72 11.57 8.51
N GLY A 302 -7.60 12.24 8.24
CA GLY A 302 -6.38 11.67 7.65
C GLY A 302 -6.29 11.78 6.14
N LYS A 303 -7.23 12.44 5.45
CA LYS A 303 -7.19 12.61 3.99
C LYS A 303 -6.36 13.82 3.60
N SER A 304 -5.45 13.65 2.64
CA SER A 304 -4.70 14.78 2.08
C SER A 304 -5.55 15.62 1.15
N PHE A 305 -5.39 16.94 1.20
CA PHE A 305 -5.99 17.87 0.23
C PHE A 305 -4.97 18.82 -0.43
N SER A 306 -3.72 18.85 0.07
CA SER A 306 -2.64 19.66 -0.52
C SER A 306 -1.27 19.01 -0.29
N TYR A 307 -0.31 19.32 -1.16
CA TYR A 307 1.05 18.75 -1.19
C TYR A 307 2.08 19.84 -1.48
N TYR A 308 3.29 19.69 -0.94
CA TYR A 308 4.36 20.65 -1.19
C TYR A 308 4.97 20.45 -2.56
N VAL A 309 5.14 21.55 -3.29
CA VAL A 309 5.84 21.58 -4.56
C VAL A 309 6.99 22.58 -4.52
N CYS A 310 8.10 22.22 -5.15
CA CYS A 310 9.29 23.04 -5.27
C CYS A 310 9.37 23.54 -6.71
N ASP A 311 9.52 24.85 -6.86
CA ASP A 311 9.79 25.47 -8.16
C ASP A 311 11.25 25.22 -8.54
N THR A 312 11.48 24.75 -9.77
CA THR A 312 12.81 24.54 -10.35
C THR A 312 13.18 25.66 -11.34
N GLY A 313 12.40 26.74 -11.40
CA GLY A 313 12.47 27.80 -12.40
C GLY A 313 11.62 27.48 -13.64
N GLY A 314 11.28 28.51 -14.42
CA GLY A 314 10.56 28.33 -15.69
C GLY A 314 9.08 27.93 -15.57
N GLY A 315 8.49 28.04 -14.37
CA GLY A 315 7.09 27.64 -14.11
C GLY A 315 6.91 26.13 -13.87
N TYR A 316 8.00 25.43 -13.57
CA TYR A 316 8.02 23.98 -13.37
C TYR A 316 8.07 23.64 -11.88
N GLN A 317 7.22 22.69 -11.48
CA GLN A 317 7.04 22.33 -10.08
C GLN A 317 7.08 20.81 -9.91
N TYR A 318 7.85 20.35 -8.93
CA TYR A 318 7.96 18.94 -8.53
C TYR A 318 7.62 18.77 -7.05
N VAL A 319 7.08 17.63 -6.64
CA VAL A 319 6.90 17.35 -5.20
C VAL A 319 8.26 17.17 -4.54
N CYS A 320 8.62 18.12 -3.69
CA CYS A 320 9.96 18.27 -3.10
C CYS A 320 10.46 17.01 -2.41
N PHE A 321 9.58 16.35 -1.66
CA PHE A 321 9.91 15.18 -0.86
C PHE A 321 10.49 14.01 -1.67
N PHE A 322 10.07 13.87 -2.93
CA PHE A 322 10.39 12.74 -3.82
C PHE A 322 11.46 13.04 -4.86
N ARG A 323 12.01 14.25 -4.85
CA ARG A 323 13.01 14.68 -5.82
C ARG A 323 14.30 13.84 -5.74
N PRO A 324 14.79 13.29 -6.86
CA PRO A 324 16.06 12.54 -6.93
C PRO A 324 17.31 13.38 -6.60
N ASP A 325 17.27 14.67 -6.88
CA ASP A 325 18.37 15.64 -6.69
C ASP A 325 18.39 16.27 -5.28
N ARG A 326 17.58 15.72 -4.37
CA ARG A 326 17.45 16.22 -3.01
C ARG A 326 18.64 15.80 -2.15
N THR A 327 19.15 16.75 -1.37
CA THR A 327 20.08 16.52 -0.25
C THR A 327 19.40 16.74 1.10
N ALA A 328 19.93 16.14 2.16
CA ALA A 328 19.54 16.42 3.53
C ALA A 328 19.97 17.84 3.90
N PRO A 329 19.16 18.60 4.65
CA PRO A 329 19.66 19.81 5.28
C PRO A 329 20.80 19.41 6.25
N TRP A 330 21.97 20.03 6.05
CA TRP A 330 23.17 19.86 6.88
C TRP A 330 22.95 20.36 8.30
#